data_AF-A0A7W4J444-F1
#
_entry.id   AF-A0A7W4J444-F1
#
_cell.length_a   1.000
_cell.length_b   1.000
_cell.length_c   1.000
_cell.angle_alpha   90.00
_cell.angle_beta   90.00
_cell.angle_gamma   90.00
#
_symmetry.space_group_name_H-M   'P 1'
#
loop_
_entity.id
_entity.type
_entity.pdbx_description
1 polymer ?
#
loop_
_entity_poly.entity_id
_entity_poly.type
_entity_poly.pdbx_seq_one_letter_code
_entity_poly.pdbx_strand_id
1 'polypeptide(L)' 'MLKSFPAGGRYKGRSTISDRFFPAVKAHFSEYVTLPETVLAEGANAATFGVYRVRSAAGKAGDISFAHFWTVRDGRITAR' A
#
# COMPACT_ATOMS: atom_id res chain seq x y z
N MET A 1 1.19 6.08 -17.92
CA MET A 1 0.95 5.32 -16.66
C MET A 1 2.32 4.90 -16.14
N LEU A 2 2.51 4.79 -14.82
CA LEU A 2 3.82 4.43 -14.27
C LEU A 2 4.23 3.03 -14.74
N LYS A 3 5.53 2.82 -15.00
CA LYS A 3 6.07 1.51 -15.44
C LYS A 3 6.15 0.50 -14.30
N SER A 4 6.22 0.98 -13.06
CA SER A 4 6.27 0.20 -11.82
C SER A 4 5.71 1.02 -10.66
N PHE A 5 5.63 0.42 -9.47
CA PHE A 5 5.20 1.12 -8.26
C PHE A 5 6.23 2.20 -7.86
N PRO A 6 5.81 3.47 -7.62
CA PRO A 6 6.72 4.62 -7.54
C PRO A 6 7.57 4.69 -6.28
N ALA A 7 7.12 4.11 -5.17
CA ALA A 7 7.78 4.20 -3.87
C ALA A 7 8.30 2.83 -3.38
N GLY A 8 8.70 1.96 -4.30
CA GLY A 8 9.25 0.64 -3.98
C GLY A 8 10.52 0.75 -3.11
N GLY A 9 10.70 -0.19 -2.19
CA GLY A 9 11.86 -0.22 -1.28
C GLY A 9 11.50 -0.77 0.10
N ARG A 10 12.51 -0.81 1.00
CA ARG A 10 12.33 -1.24 2.39
C ARG A 10 12.41 -0.03 3.32
N TYR A 11 11.34 0.18 4.09
CA TYR A 11 11.20 1.25 5.06
C TYR A 11 11.27 0.67 6.47
N LYS A 12 12.10 1.24 7.34
CA LYS A 12 12.32 0.74 8.71
C LYS A 12 11.88 1.79 9.72
N GLY A 13 10.93 1.41 10.56
CA GLY A 13 10.36 2.30 11.58
C GLY A 13 9.20 3.15 11.03
N ARG A 14 8.25 3.44 11.91
CA ARG A 14 6.98 4.10 11.56
C ARG A 14 7.16 5.45 10.87
N SER A 15 8.13 6.27 11.29
CA SER A 15 8.40 7.58 10.67
C SER A 15 8.78 7.47 9.20
N THR A 16 9.55 6.46 8.81
CA THR A 16 9.92 6.27 7.39
C THR A 16 8.71 5.94 6.51
N ILE A 17 7.64 5.36 7.09
CA ILE A 17 6.39 5.10 6.39
C ILE A 17 5.58 6.40 6.25
N SER A 18 5.37 7.14 7.34
CA SER A 18 4.57 8.38 7.33
C SER A 18 5.24 9.50 6.55
N ASP A 19 6.55 9.65 6.68
CA ASP A 19 7.27 10.85 6.25
C ASP A 19 7.91 10.67 4.88
N ARG A 20 8.08 9.42 4.42
CA ARG A 20 8.72 9.12 3.12
C ARG A 20 7.82 8.33 2.19
N PHE A 21 7.35 7.15 2.61
CA PHE A 21 6.58 6.27 1.73
C PHE A 21 5.27 6.92 1.26
N PHE A 22 4.38 7.31 2.19
CA PHE A 22 3.08 7.85 1.80
C PHE A 22 3.17 9.16 0.98
N PRO A 23 4.01 10.14 1.33
CA PRO A 23 4.20 11.33 0.52
C PRO A 23 4.71 11.01 -0.89
N ALA A 24 5.69 10.11 -1.03
CA ALA A 24 6.23 9.71 -2.32
C ALA A 24 5.17 9.07 -3.22
N VAL A 25 4.32 8.19 -2.67
CA VAL A 25 3.20 7.60 -3.43
C VAL A 25 2.21 8.68 -3.84
N LYS A 26 1.72 9.48 -2.87
CA LYS A 26 0.64 10.45 -3.09
C LYS A 26 1.02 11.56 -4.08
N ALA A 27 2.30 11.91 -4.19
CA ALA A 27 2.78 12.91 -5.16
C ALA A 27 2.44 12.56 -6.63
N HIS A 28 2.17 11.30 -6.94
CA HIS A 28 1.83 10.87 -8.30
C HIS A 28 0.33 10.86 -8.63
N PHE A 29 -0.54 11.03 -7.63
CA PHE A 29 -1.98 10.82 -7.76
C PHE A 29 -2.79 11.98 -7.19
N SER A 30 -3.80 12.43 -7.93
CA SER A 30 -4.81 13.37 -7.43
C SER A 30 -5.90 12.65 -6.62
N GLU A 31 -6.13 11.37 -6.89
CA GLU A 31 -7.01 10.49 -6.12
C GLU A 31 -6.31 9.15 -5.88
N TYR A 32 -6.34 8.65 -4.64
CA TYR A 32 -5.77 7.37 -4.26
C TYR A 32 -6.60 6.72 -3.16
N VAL A 33 -7.44 5.76 -3.52
CA VAL A 33 -8.33 5.05 -2.58
C VAL A 33 -7.94 3.58 -2.55
N THR A 34 -7.82 3.03 -1.34
CA THR A 34 -7.56 1.59 -1.12
C THR A 34 -8.89 0.90 -0.79
N LEU A 35 -9.26 -0.10 -1.59
CA LEU A 35 -10.50 -0.86 -1.42
C LEU A 35 -10.11 -2.34 -1.18
N PRO A 36 -9.91 -2.75 0.08
CA PRO A 36 -9.67 -4.16 0.40
C PRO A 36 -10.95 -4.97 0.20
N GLU A 37 -10.82 -6.11 -0.48
CA GLU A 37 -11.94 -7.00 -0.83
C GLU A 37 -11.87 -8.32 -0.06
N THR A 38 -10.67 -8.80 0.24
CA THR A 38 -10.45 -10.06 0.96
C THR A 38 -9.37 -9.89 2.01
N VAL A 39 -9.62 -10.44 3.20
CA VAL A 39 -8.66 -10.53 4.29
C VAL A 39 -8.60 -11.98 4.75
N LEU A 40 -7.42 -12.59 4.65
CA LEU A 40 -7.11 -13.90 5.18
C LEU A 40 -6.17 -13.72 6.37
N ALA A 41 -6.44 -14.41 7.48
CA ALA A 41 -5.61 -14.34 8.67
C ALA A 41 -5.37 -15.75 9.23
N GLU A 42 -4.11 -16.08 9.52
CA GLU A 42 -3.70 -17.36 10.10
C GLU A 42 -2.52 -17.14 11.05
N GLY A 43 -2.73 -17.45 12.33
CA GLY A 43 -1.74 -17.22 13.38
C GLY A 43 -1.28 -15.75 13.44
N ALA A 44 0.02 -15.52 13.25
CA ALA A 44 0.63 -14.19 13.24
C ALA A 44 0.65 -13.54 11.86
N ASN A 45 0.12 -14.18 10.82
CA ASN A 45 0.18 -13.71 9.45
C ASN A 45 -1.20 -13.29 8.94
N ALA A 46 -1.24 -12.27 8.10
CA ALA A 46 -2.43 -11.89 7.36
C ALA A 46 -2.08 -11.51 5.92
N ALA A 47 -2.98 -11.83 4.99
CA ALA A 47 -2.92 -11.40 3.60
C ALA A 47 -4.19 -10.61 3.26
N THR A 48 -4.02 -9.45 2.64
CA THR A 48 -5.13 -8.61 2.18
C THR A 48 -5.04 -8.37 0.69
N PHE A 49 -6.13 -8.61 -0.02
CA PHE A 49 -6.24 -8.43 -1.47
C PHE A 49 -7.34 -7.41 -1.78
N GLY A 50 -7.22 -6.73 -2.90
CA GLY A 50 -8.26 -5.82 -3.39
C GLY A 50 -7.74 -4.94 -4.51
N VAL A 51 -8.34 -3.76 -4.64
CA VAL A 51 -7.99 -2.79 -5.68
C VAL A 51 -7.68 -1.41 -5.10
N TYR A 52 -6.70 -0.75 -5.71
CA TYR A 52 -6.55 0.69 -5.62
C TYR A 52 -7.36 1.34 -6.73
N ARG A 53 -8.24 2.27 -6.38
CA ARG A 53 -8.86 3.18 -7.34
C ARG A 53 -8.09 4.48 -7.36
N VAL A 54 -7.47 4.81 -8.49
CA VAL A 54 -6.53 5.92 -8.59
C VAL A 54 -6.83 6.85 -9.76
N ARG A 55 -6.43 8.11 -9.61
CA ARG A 55 -6.28 9.08 -10.69
C ARG A 55 -4.89 9.69 -10.63
N SER A 56 -4.13 9.60 -11.72
CA SER A 56 -2.81 10.23 -11.79
C SER A 56 -2.92 11.76 -11.80
N ALA A 57 -1.84 12.46 -11.45
CA ALA A 57 -1.77 13.92 -11.55
C ALA A 57 -2.06 14.45 -12.98
N ALA A 58 -1.80 13.64 -14.03
CA ALA A 58 -2.12 13.95 -15.42
C ALA A 58 -3.57 13.58 -15.83
N GLY A 59 -4.43 13.22 -14.86
CA GLY A 59 -5.86 12.95 -15.07
C GLY A 59 -6.23 11.51 -15.46
N LYS A 60 -5.25 10.62 -15.70
CA LYS A 60 -5.54 9.22 -16.08
C LYS A 60 -6.04 8.43 -14.88
N ALA A 61 -7.25 7.88 -14.98
CA ALA A 61 -7.85 7.01 -13.97
C ALA A 61 -7.62 5.52 -14.27
N GLY A 62 -7.74 4.69 -13.23
CA GLY A 62 -7.78 3.24 -13.35
C GLY A 62 -7.85 2.54 -11.99
N ASP A 63 -8.17 1.25 -12.04
CA ASP A 63 -8.13 0.34 -10.91
C ASP A 63 -6.88 -0.55 -11.01
N ILE A 64 -6.17 -0.76 -9.89
CA ILE A 64 -4.92 -1.54 -9.82
C ILE A 64 -5.06 -2.58 -8.70
N SER A 65 -5.00 -3.86 -9.03
CA SER A 65 -5.03 -4.93 -8.03
C SER A 65 -3.81 -4.88 -7.10
N PHE A 66 -4.00 -5.20 -5.82
CA PHE A 66 -2.92 -5.31 -4.85
C PHE A 66 -3.05 -6.58 -4.00
N ALA A 67 -1.91 -6.99 -3.45
CA ALA A 67 -1.80 -7.93 -2.35
C ALA A 67 -0.83 -7.34 -1.32
N HIS A 68 -1.24 -7.25 -0.05
CA HIS A 68 -0.36 -6.93 1.06
C HIS A 68 -0.27 -8.12 2.01
N PHE A 69 0.95 -8.39 2.46
CA PHE A 69 1.24 -9.44 3.42
C PHE A 69 1.75 -8.80 4.70
N TRP A 70 1.20 -9.24 5.82
CA TRP A 70 1.43 -8.66 7.13
C TRP A 70 1.86 -9.75 8.10
N THR A 71 2.80 -9.39 8.98
CA THR A 71 3.02 -10.13 10.23
C THR A 71 2.59 -9.24 11.37
N VAL A 72 1.76 -9.78 12.26
CA VAL A 72 1.23 -9.09 13.44
C VAL A 72 1.69 -9.80 14.70
N ARG A 73 2.30 -9.06 15.63
CA ARG A 73 2.75 -9.53 16.93
C ARG A 73 2.40 -8.49 17.99
N ASP A 74 1.88 -8.93 19.13
CA ASP A 74 1.51 -8.05 20.25
C ASP A 74 0.63 -6.85 19.81
N GLY A 75 -0.33 -7.13 18.92
CA GLY A 75 -1.24 -6.12 18.35
C GLY A 75 -0.58 -5.11 17.39
N ARG A 76 0.66 -5.34 16.96
CA ARG A 76 1.42 -4.43 16.07
C ARG A 76 1.88 -5.14 14.80
N ILE A 77 1.94 -4.39 13.70
CA ILE A 77 2.55 -4.85 12.45
C ILE A 77 4.07 -4.85 12.62
N THR A 78 4.72 -5.99 12.40
CA THR A 78 6.16 -6.19 12.61
C THR A 78 6.88 -6.81 11.41
N ALA A 79 6.27 -6.80 10.21
CA ALA A 79 6.75 -7.48 9.01
C ALA A 79 8.29 -7.44 8.89
N ARG A 80 8.90 -8.62 8.70
CA ARG A 80 10.36 -8.82 8.64
C ARG A 80 10.90 -8.62 7.22
#